data_AF-A0A356IKI5-F1
#
_entry.id   AF-A0A356IKI5-F1
#
_cell.length_a   1.000
_cell.length_b   1.000
_cell.length_c   1.000
_cell.angle_alpha   90.00
_cell.angle_beta   90.00
_cell.angle_gamma   90.00
#
_symmetry.space_group_name_H-M   'P 1'
#
loop_
_entity.id
_entity.type
_entity.pdbx_description
1 polymer ?
#
loop_
_entity_poly.entity_id
_entity_poly.type
_entity_poly.pdbx_seq_one_letter_code
_entity_poly.pdbx_strand_id
1 'polypeptide(L)' 'MTMEFVDVLIIGAGLSGIGAACHLQKKLPGKSYAILEGRQAIGGTWDLFRYPGIRSDSDMYTLGYNF' A
#
# COMPACT_ATOMS: atom_id res chain seq x y z
N MET A 1 -20.19 -16.59 -9.33
CA MET A 1 -19.09 -15.66 -9.01
C MET A 1 -19.46 -14.34 -9.63
N THR A 2 -19.78 -13.32 -8.83
CA THR A 2 -20.07 -11.97 -9.35
C THR A 2 -18.75 -11.26 -9.61
N MET A 3 -18.62 -10.69 -10.80
CA MET A 3 -17.43 -9.94 -11.18
C MET A 3 -17.52 -8.54 -10.57
N GLU A 4 -16.60 -8.20 -9.67
CA GLU A 4 -16.51 -6.87 -9.09
C GLU A 4 -15.69 -5.96 -10.01
N PHE A 5 -16.23 -4.79 -10.35
CA PHE A 5 -15.55 -3.79 -11.15
C PHE A 5 -15.16 -2.61 -10.26
N VAL A 6 -13.91 -2.16 -10.40
CA VAL A 6 -13.39 -0.95 -9.76
C VAL A 6 -12.77 -0.05 -10.81
N ASP A 7 -12.80 1.27 -10.58
CA ASP A 7 -12.17 2.23 -11.51
C ASP A 7 -10.64 2.09 -11.52
N VAL A 8 -10.05 1.75 -10.36
CA VAL A 8 -8.59 1.59 -10.20
C VAL A 8 -8.27 0.33 -9.40
N LEU A 9 -7.41 -0.52 -9.95
CA LEU A 9 -6.87 -1.69 -9.25
C LEU A 9 -5.41 -1.41 -8.87
N ILE A 10 -5.11 -1.46 -7.57
CA ILE A 10 -3.76 -1.29 -7.02
C ILE A 10 -3.23 -2.68 -6.67
N ILE A 11 -2.04 -3.03 -7.16
CA ILE A 11 -1.39 -4.32 -6.86
C ILE A 11 -0.26 -4.10 -5.86
N GLY A 12 -0.39 -4.73 -4.69
CA GLY A 12 0.54 -4.66 -3.56
C GLY A 12 0.10 -3.68 -2.48
N ALA A 13 0.02 -4.15 -1.23
CA ALA A 13 -0.30 -3.37 -0.04
C ALA A 13 0.95 -3.00 0.77
N GLY A 14 2.02 -2.61 0.07
CA GLY A 14 3.20 -1.96 0.66
C GLY A 14 3.02 -0.44 0.78
N LEU A 15 4.07 0.26 1.22
CA LEU A 15 4.07 1.72 1.40
C LEU A 15 3.58 2.46 0.14
N SER A 16 4.03 2.07 -1.05
CA SER A 16 3.60 2.71 -2.29
C SER A 16 2.12 2.50 -2.60
N GLY A 17 1.59 1.28 -2.41
CA GLY A 17 0.19 0.97 -2.69
C GLY A 17 -0.77 1.67 -1.74
N ILE A 18 -0.44 1.69 -0.45
CA ILE A 18 -1.20 2.42 0.57
C ILE A 18 -1.15 3.93 0.33
N GLY A 19 0.03 4.48 -0.02
CA GLY A 19 0.17 5.89 -0.37
C GLY A 19 -0.62 6.28 -1.62
N ALA A 20 -0.61 5.43 -2.64
CA ALA A 20 -1.40 5.62 -3.86
C ALA A 20 -2.91 5.63 -3.56
N ALA A 21 -3.40 4.67 -2.76
CA ALA A 21 -4.79 4.62 -2.33
C ALA A 21 -5.22 5.86 -1.54
N CYS A 22 -4.38 6.33 -0.61
CA CYS A 22 -4.64 7.57 0.14
C CYS A 22 -4.78 8.77 -0.79
N HIS A 23 -3.84 8.96 -1.72
CA HIS A 23 -3.93 10.07 -2.67
C HIS A 23 -5.10 9.92 -3.64
N LEU A 24 -5.41 8.71 -4.08
CA LEU A 24 -6.57 8.43 -4.93
C LEU A 24 -7.87 8.83 -4.22
N GLN A 25 -8.04 8.40 -2.98
CA GLN A 25 -9.22 8.72 -2.18
C GLN A 25 -9.34 10.22 -1.89
N LYS A 26 -8.22 10.90 -1.58
CA LYS A 26 -8.21 12.36 -1.34
C LYS A 26 -8.50 13.17 -2.61
N LYS A 27 -7.94 12.79 -3.76
CA LYS A 27 -8.00 13.57 -5.01
C LYS A 27 -9.18 13.21 -5.90
N LEU A 28 -9.68 11.99 -5.81
CA LEU A 28 -10.74 11.43 -6.65
C LEU A 28 -11.79 10.70 -5.79
N PRO A 29 -12.51 11.39 -4.89
CA PRO A 29 -13.40 10.77 -3.89
C PRO A 29 -14.58 9.97 -4.48
N GLY A 30 -14.91 10.18 -5.76
CA GLY A 30 -15.94 9.42 -6.47
C GLY A 30 -15.44 8.18 -7.21
N LYS A 31 -14.14 7.87 -7.14
CA LYS A 31 -13.55 6.70 -7.81
C LYS A 31 -13.46 5.51 -6.87
N SER A 32 -14.00 4.38 -7.32
CA SER A 32 -13.88 3.10 -6.64
C SER A 32 -12.49 2.51 -6.86
N TYR A 33 -11.94 1.87 -5.84
CA TYR A 33 -10.65 1.18 -5.97
C TYR A 33 -10.58 -0.06 -5.10
N ALA A 34 -9.72 -0.99 -5.50
CA ALA A 34 -9.33 -2.13 -4.68
C ALA A 34 -7.81 -2.23 -4.61
N ILE A 35 -7.31 -2.77 -3.50
CA ILE A 35 -5.91 -3.13 -3.33
C ILE A 35 -5.84 -4.64 -3.21
N LEU A 36 -5.08 -5.30 -4.09
CA LEU A 36 -4.82 -6.73 -4.02
C LEU A 36 -3.40 -6.96 -3.50
N GLU A 37 -3.30 -7.69 -2.40
CA GLU A 37 -2.04 -8.14 -1.82
C GLU A 37 -1.95 -9.66 -1.94
N GLY A 38 -0.80 -10.16 -2.38
CA GLY A 38 -0.59 -11.60 -2.53
C GLY A 38 -0.40 -12.32 -1.19
N ARG A 39 -0.12 -11.56 -0.13
CA ARG A 39 0.12 -12.04 1.24
C ARG A 39 -1.10 -11.84 2.13
N GLN A 40 -1.11 -12.55 3.26
CA GLN A 40 -2.18 -12.42 4.26
C GLN A 40 -2.14 -11.08 5.03
N ALA A 41 -0.99 -10.41 5.03
CA ALA A 41 -0.77 -9.18 5.75
C ALA A 41 -0.25 -8.08 4.81
N ILE A 42 -0.65 -6.85 5.11
CA ILE A 42 -0.13 -5.64 4.46
C ILE A 42 1.28 -5.32 4.98
N GLY A 43 2.00 -4.46 4.27
CA GLY A 43 3.33 -3.99 4.66
C GLY A 43 4.41 -4.18 3.59
N GLY A 44 4.13 -5.00 2.58
CA GLY A 44 5.05 -5.26 1.47
C GLY A 44 6.38 -5.80 1.98
N THR A 45 7.48 -5.12 1.63
CA THR A 45 8.84 -5.44 2.10
C THR A 45 8.93 -5.66 3.62
N TRP A 46 8.21 -4.88 4.41
CA TRP A 46 8.26 -4.93 5.88
C TRP A 46 7.46 -6.08 6.49
N ASP A 47 6.47 -6.61 5.76
CA ASP A 47 5.80 -7.84 6.16
C ASP A 47 6.58 -9.08 5.67
N LEU A 48 7.15 -9.00 4.46
CA LEU A 48 7.90 -10.07 3.81
C LEU A 48 9.20 -10.40 4.53
N PHE A 49 10.01 -9.39 4.82
CA PHE A 49 11.31 -9.60 5.44
C PHE A 49 11.21 -9.42 6.95
N ARG A 50 11.43 -10.51 7.68
CA ARG A 50 11.40 -10.54 9.17
C ARG A 50 12.65 -11.21 9.75
N TYR A 51 13.77 -11.10 9.05
CA TYR A 51 15.05 -11.64 9.52
C TYR A 51 15.66 -10.73 10.62
N PRO A 52 16.50 -11.27 11.51
CA PRO A 52 17.15 -10.47 12.55
C PRO A 52 17.99 -9.31 11.98
N GLY A 53 17.78 -8.11 12.49
CA GLY A 53 18.56 -6.92 12.09
C GLY A 53 18.01 -6.16 10.87
N ILE A 54 16.81 -6.50 10.38
CA ILE A 54 16.13 -5.68 9.37
C ILE A 54 15.96 -4.24 9.84
N ARG A 55 16.31 -3.28 8.98
CA ARG A 55 16.18 -1.85 9.23
C ARG A 55 16.13 -1.07 7.93
N SER A 56 15.64 0.15 8.01
CA SER A 56 15.71 1.12 6.93
C SER A 56 17.11 1.73 6.85
N ASP A 57 17.52 2.13 5.66
CA ASP A 57 18.68 3.01 5.44
C ASP A 57 18.30 4.50 5.59
N SER A 58 17.02 4.82 5.40
CA SER A 58 16.42 6.14 5.62
C SER A 58 16.19 6.38 7.11
N ASP A 59 16.37 7.62 7.56
CA ASP A 59 16.11 8.02 8.94
C ASP A 59 14.60 8.03 9.26
N MET A 60 14.28 8.11 10.56
CA MET A 60 12.89 8.04 11.02
C MET A 60 12.01 9.19 10.49
N TYR A 61 12.59 10.36 10.20
CA TYR A 61 11.84 11.51 9.71
C TYR A 61 11.57 11.44 8.20
N THR A 62 12.37 10.69 7.46
CA THR A 62 12.23 10.54 6.00
C THR A 62 11.48 9.27 5.60
N LEU A 63 11.46 8.24 6.45
CA LEU A 63 10.71 7.01 6.20
C LEU A 63 9.26 7.11 6.71
N GLY A 64 8.42 7.87 6.01
CA GLY A 64 7.01 8.00 6.36
C GLY A 64 6.18 8.71 5.29
N TYR A 65 4.89 8.84 5.56
CA TYR A 65 4.00 9.69 4.77
C TYR A 65 4.01 11.12 5.29
N ASN A 66 4.13 12.10 4.40
CA ASN A 66 4.15 13.53 4.72
C ASN A 66 2.84 14.23 4.30
N PHE A 67 1.70 13.54 4.38
CA PHE A 67 0.42 14.02 3.84
C PHE A 67 -0.73 13.88 4.83
#